data_AF-A0A533WA91-F1
#
_entry.id   AF-A0A533WA91-F1
#
_cell.length_a   1.000
_cell.length_b   1.000
_cell.length_c   1.000
_cell.angle_alpha   90.00
_cell.angle_beta   90.00
_cell.angle_gamma   90.00
#
_symmetry.space_group_name_H-M   'P 1'
#
loop_
_entity.id
_entity.type
_entity.pdbx_description
1 polymer ?
#
loop_
_entity_poly.entity_id
_entity_poly.type
_entity_poly.pdbx_seq_one_letter_code
_entity_poly.pdbx_strand_id
1 'polypeptide(L)' 'MSYSEDGDEAELGRLLGIVSDKGLKALDLVELDRLRILLQAKDYTDNKKANKSKAKLLKQINSEFYDSQKQRRFL' A
#
# COMPACT_ATOMS: atom_id res chain seq x y z
N MET A 1 2.65 1.73 21.60
CA MET A 1 1.44 1.17 20.99
C MET A 1 1.90 -0.04 20.18
N SER A 2 1.76 -1.25 20.75
CA SER A 2 2.21 -2.48 20.09
C SER A 2 1.07 -2.94 19.18
N TYR A 3 1.17 -2.66 17.89
CA TYR A 3 0.27 -3.27 16.92
C TYR A 3 0.60 -4.77 16.92
N SER A 4 -0.39 -5.61 17.21
CA SER A 4 -0.25 -7.06 17.06
C SER A 4 -0.06 -7.38 15.58
N GLU A 5 0.89 -8.24 15.25
CA GLU A 5 1.19 -8.64 13.86
C GLU A 5 -0.07 -9.12 13.11
N ASP A 6 -1.01 -9.73 13.83
CA ASP A 6 -2.32 -10.14 13.32
C ASP A 6 -3.18 -8.98 12.78
N GLY A 7 -3.11 -7.82 13.43
CA GLY A 7 -3.87 -6.63 13.03
C GLY A 7 -3.31 -6.01 11.75
N ASP A 8 -1.98 -5.92 11.66
CA ASP A 8 -1.28 -5.39 10.49
C ASP A 8 -1.44 -6.32 9.26
N GLU A 9 -1.44 -7.65 9.46
CA GLU A 9 -1.70 -8.63 8.40
C GLU A 9 -3.14 -8.52 7.87
N ALA A 10 -4.13 -8.42 8.77
CA ALA A 10 -5.53 -8.26 8.39
C ALA A 10 -5.78 -6.93 7.65
N GLU A 11 -5.17 -5.85 8.11
CA GLU A 11 -5.26 -4.54 7.47
C GLU A 11 -4.60 -4.53 6.09
N LEU A 12 -3.42 -5.14 5.96
CA LEU A 12 -2.74 -5.30 4.67
C LEU A 12 -3.62 -6.08 3.69
N GLY A 13 -4.21 -7.18 4.14
CA GLY A 13 -5.15 -7.98 3.34
C GLY A 13 -6.35 -7.16 2.87
N ARG A 14 -6.96 -6.36 3.76
CA ARG A 14 -8.09 -5.48 3.42
C ARG A 14 -7.71 -4.45 2.35
N LEU A 15 -6.60 -3.74 2.55
CA LEU A 15 -6.14 -2.70 1.63
C LEU A 15 -5.76 -3.29 0.26
N LEU A 16 -5.07 -4.42 0.23
CA LEU A 16 -4.77 -5.14 -1.01
C LEU A 16 -6.05 -5.63 -1.72
N GLY A 17 -7.06 -6.06 -0.97
CA GLY A 17 -8.37 -6.42 -1.50
C GLY A 17 -9.05 -5.24 -2.22
N ILE A 18 -9.06 -4.06 -1.58
CA ILE A 18 -9.59 -2.83 -2.19
C ILE A 18 -8.83 -2.47 -3.46
N VAL A 19 -7.49 -2.51 -3.42
CA VAL A 19 -6.66 -2.19 -4.59
C VAL A 19 -6.86 -3.19 -5.73
N SER A 20 -7.06 -4.47 -5.41
CA SER A 20 -7.33 -5.50 -6.43
C SER A 20 -8.70 -5.31 -7.09
N ASP A 21 -9.70 -4.85 -6.36
CA ASP A 21 -11.07 -4.67 -6.85
C ASP A 21 -11.26 -3.33 -7.57
N LYS A 22 -10.75 -2.24 -6.98
CA LYS A 22 -11.05 -0.85 -7.38
C LYS A 22 -9.83 -0.04 -7.80
N GLY A 23 -8.62 -0.58 -7.64
CA GLY A 23 -7.37 0.11 -7.92
C GLY A 23 -6.91 1.05 -6.80
N LEU A 24 -5.71 1.63 -6.98
CA LEU A 24 -5.08 2.50 -5.98
C LEU A 24 -5.85 3.81 -5.72
N LYS A 25 -6.57 4.32 -6.73
CA LYS A 25 -7.37 5.55 -6.65
C LYS A 25 -8.56 5.45 -5.69
N ALA A 26 -8.93 4.24 -5.28
CA ALA A 26 -9.99 4.02 -4.31
C ALA A 26 -9.52 4.23 -2.86
N LEU A 27 -8.22 4.29 -2.61
CA LEU A 27 -7.64 4.58 -1.31
C LEU A 27 -7.42 6.07 -1.14
N ASP A 28 -7.66 6.58 0.07
CA ASP A 28 -7.25 7.94 0.43
C ASP A 28 -5.74 8.03 0.73
N LEU A 29 -5.23 9.24 1.00
CA LEU A 29 -3.80 9.46 1.28
C LEU A 29 -3.31 8.70 2.52
N VAL A 30 -4.14 8.59 3.56
CA VAL A 30 -3.79 7.89 4.79
C VAL A 30 -3.74 6.38 4.53
N GLU A 31 -4.72 5.85 3.81
CA GLU A 31 -4.77 4.45 3.41
C GLU A 31 -3.64 4.07 2.44
N LEU A 32 -3.27 4.96 1.50
CA LEU A 32 -2.13 4.77 0.61
C LEU A 32 -0.81 4.71 1.37
N ASP A 33 -0.60 5.62 2.33
CA ASP A 33 0.61 5.60 3.15
C ASP A 33 0.65 4.39 4.10
N ARG A 34 -0.51 4.01 4.64
CA ARG A 34 -0.65 2.81 5.48
C ARG A 34 -0.32 1.54 4.69
N LEU A 35 -0.86 1.39 3.48
CA LEU A 35 -0.53 0.28 2.58
C LEU A 35 0.96 0.24 2.26
N ARG A 36 1.58 1.40 2.03
CA ARG A 36 3.03 1.53 1.78
C ARG A 36 3.85 1.00 2.95
N ILE A 37 3.54 1.43 4.17
CA ILE A 37 4.25 1.02 5.40
C ILE A 37 4.12 -0.49 5.61
N LEU A 38 2.91 -1.03 5.52
CA LEU A 38 2.64 -2.47 5.72
C LEU A 38 3.36 -3.32 4.67
N LEU A 39 3.35 -2.91 3.40
CA LEU A 39 4.10 -3.59 2.35
C LEU A 39 5.60 -3.53 2.58
N GLN A 40 6.14 -2.41 3.04
CA GLN A 40 7.58 -2.28 3.34
C GLN A 40 8.00 -3.23 4.45
N ALA A 41 7.18 -3.35 5.51
CA ALA A 41 7.42 -4.23 6.65
C ALA A 41 7.34 -5.73 6.29
N LYS A 42 6.53 -6.11 5.29
CA LYS A 42 6.42 -7.53 4.91
C LYS A 42 7.69 -8.07 4.27
N ASP A 43 8.22 -9.14 4.87
CA ASP A 43 9.35 -9.87 4.30
C ASP A 43 8.87 -10.89 3.25
N TYR A 44 9.36 -10.73 2.01
CA TYR A 44 9.14 -11.67 0.90
C TYR A 44 10.47 -12.17 0.32
N THR A 45 11.56 -12.12 1.09
CA THR A 45 12.93 -12.46 0.65
C THR A 45 12.99 -13.84 -0.01
N ASP A 46 12.28 -14.82 0.53
CA ASP A 46 12.26 -16.18 0.01
C ASP A 46 11.44 -16.36 -1.27
N ASN A 47 10.66 -15.35 -1.66
CA ASN A 47 9.81 -15.39 -2.85
C ASN A 47 10.15 -14.26 -3.82
N LYS A 48 11.05 -14.54 -4.76
CA LYS A 48 11.49 -13.60 -5.81
C LYS A 48 10.34 -13.00 -6.62
N LYS A 49 9.25 -13.75 -6.87
CA LYS A 49 8.08 -13.26 -7.62
C LYS A 49 7.29 -12.27 -6.77
N ALA A 50 7.03 -12.61 -5.51
CA ALA A 50 6.36 -11.72 -4.56
C ALA A 50 7.17 -10.44 -4.33
N ASN A 51 8.49 -10.54 -4.16
CA ASN A 51 9.37 -9.38 -4.00
C ASN A 51 9.33 -8.41 -5.20
N LYS A 52 9.33 -8.94 -6.43
CA LYS A 52 9.14 -8.11 -7.64
C LYS A 52 7.77 -7.44 -7.65
N SER A 53 6.72 -8.17 -7.28
CA SER A 53 5.35 -7.65 -7.21
C SER A 53 5.23 -6.52 -6.17
N LYS A 54 5.78 -6.74 -4.95
CA LYS A 54 5.88 -5.74 -3.89
C LYS A 54 6.59 -4.47 -4.38
N ALA A 55 7.76 -4.62 -5.00
CA ALA A 55 8.52 -3.47 -5.51
C ALA A 55 7.75 -2.69 -6.59
N LYS A 56 7.02 -3.38 -7.47
CA LYS A 56 6.17 -2.73 -8.48
C LYS A 56 5.02 -1.98 -7.82
N LEU A 57 4.32 -2.61 -6.88
CA LEU A 57 3.18 -2.01 -6.20
C LEU A 57 3.61 -0.77 -5.39
N LEU A 58 4.74 -0.83 -4.68
CA LEU A 58 5.30 0.33 -3.97
C LEU A 58 5.58 1.52 -4.88
N LYS A 59 6.10 1.28 -6.10
CA LYS A 59 6.28 2.36 -7.08
C LYS A 59 4.95 2.98 -7.50
N GLN A 60 3.93 2.16 -7.75
CA GLN A 60 2.61 2.65 -8.14
C GLN A 60 1.95 3.44 -7.00
N ILE A 61 2.06 2.98 -5.75
CA ILE A 61 1.56 3.71 -4.58
C ILE A 61 2.24 5.08 -4.46
N ASN A 62 3.56 5.16 -4.61
CA ASN A 62 4.28 6.43 -4.53
C ASN A 62 3.84 7.42 -5.63
N SER A 63 3.62 6.93 -6.86
CA SER A 63 3.09 7.76 -7.94
C SER A 63 1.68 8.28 -7.64
N GLU A 64 0.78 7.39 -7.22
CA GLU A 64 -0.61 7.77 -6.89
C GLU A 64 -0.67 8.74 -5.69
N PHE A 65 0.18 8.53 -4.68
CA PHE A 65 0.28 9.44 -3.54
C PHE A 65 0.72 10.84 -3.98
N TYR A 66 1.72 10.94 -4.87
CA TYR A 66 2.16 12.22 -5.42
C TYR A 66 1.06 12.89 -6.26
N ASP A 67 0.38 12.15 -7.12
CA ASP A 67 -0.71 12.67 -7.95
C ASP A 67 -1.89 13.16 -7.10
N SER A 68 -2.25 12.39 -6.07
CA SER A 68 -3.29 12.75 -5.10
C SER A 68 -2.94 14.00 -4.28
N GLN A 69 -1.68 14.12 -3.84
CA GLN A 69 -1.16 15.32 -3.16
C GLN A 69 -1.19 16.55 -4.08
N LYS A 70 -0.76 16.36 -5.34
CA LYS A 70 -0.78 17.41 -6.35
C LYS A 70 -2.21 17.91 -6.56
N GLN A 71 -3.17 17.01 -6.78
CA GLN A 71 -4.57 17.36 -7.00
C GLN A 71 -5.16 18.18 -5.84
N ARG A 72 -4.87 17.82 -4.59
CA ARG A 72 -5.33 18.57 -3.40
C ARG A 72 -4.73 19.97 -3.28
N ARG A 73 -3.51 20.18 -3.78
CA ARG A 73 -2.84 21.48 -3.73
C ARG A 73 -3.39 22.49 -4.74
N PHE A 74 -4.13 22.02 -5.74
CA PHE A 74 -4.70 22.84 -6.82
C PHE A 74 -6.24 22.96 -6.77
N LEU A 75 -6.85 22.52 -5.66
CA LEU A 75 -8.26 22.72 -5.33
C LEU A 75 -8.38 23.74 -4.18
#